data_AF-A0A6L9ZTK3-F1
#
_entry.id   AF-A0A6L9ZTK3-F1
#
_cell.length_a   1.000
_cell.length_b   1.000
_cell.length_c   1.000
_cell.angle_alpha   90.00
_cell.angle_beta   90.00
_cell.angle_gamma   90.00
#
_symmetry.space_group_name_H-M   'P 1'
#
loop_
_entity.id
_entity.type
_entity.pdbx_description
1 polymer ?
#
loop_
_entity_poly.entity_id
_entity_poly.type
_entity_poly.pdbx_seq_one_letter_code
_entity_poly.pdbx_strand_id
1 'polypeptide(L)' 'MKEILSIIDITPILDGHHGDTSRTFLIGNPSASARKLVKVTKECMMLGIAEIKPGARVRDIGAAIQEYAEANH' A
#
# COMPACT_ATOMS: atom_id res chain seq x y z
N MET A 1 -23.52 -12.10 -4.58
CA MET A 1 -22.07 -12.18 -4.85
C MET A 1 -21.33 -11.97 -3.54
N LYS A 2 -20.28 -12.76 -3.26
CA LYS A 2 -19.43 -12.58 -2.08
C LYS A 2 -18.42 -11.45 -2.33
N GLU A 3 -18.00 -10.73 -1.28
CA GLU A 3 -16.89 -9.77 -1.37
C GLU A 3 -15.56 -10.50 -1.45
N ILE A 4 -14.63 -9.99 -2.26
CA ILE A 4 -13.27 -10.52 -2.40
C ILE A 4 -12.28 -9.35 -2.46
N LEU A 5 -11.22 -9.42 -1.66
CA LEU A 5 -10.03 -8.60 -1.81
C LEU A 5 -8.97 -9.42 -2.55
N SER A 6 -8.54 -8.96 -3.72
CA SER A 6 -7.51 -9.62 -4.51
C SER A 6 -6.29 -8.72 -4.59
N ILE A 7 -5.14 -9.23 -4.15
CA ILE A 7 -3.85 -8.56 -4.34
C ILE A 7 -3.25 -9.13 -5.61
N ILE A 8 -2.95 -8.26 -6.56
CA ILE A 8 -2.15 -8.63 -7.73
C ILE A 8 -0.75 -8.07 -7.49
N ASP A 9 0.24 -8.95 -7.47
CA ASP A 9 1.65 -8.67 -7.22
C ASP A 9 2.46 -9.15 -8.43
N ILE A 10 3.19 -8.24 -9.07
CA ILE A 10 3.81 -8.46 -10.37
C ILE A 10 5.26 -7.95 -10.34
N THR A 11 6.17 -8.85 -10.68
CA THR A 11 7.60 -8.56 -10.76
C THR A 11 8.15 -8.91 -12.16
N PRO A 12 8.05 -8.01 -13.16
CA PRO A 12 8.59 -8.28 -14.50
C PRO A 12 10.12 -8.21 -14.52
N ILE A 13 10.73 -8.88 -15.49
CA ILE A 13 12.16 -8.81 -15.79
C ILE A 13 12.39 -8.24 -17.21
N LEU A 14 13.27 -7.25 -17.32
CA LEU A 14 13.68 -6.65 -18.60
C LEU A 14 15.19 -6.35 -18.54
N ASP A 15 15.95 -6.85 -19.52
CA ASP A 15 17.40 -6.60 -19.64
C ASP A 15 18.17 -6.84 -18.33
N GLY A 16 17.82 -7.91 -17.60
CA GLY A 16 18.44 -8.28 -16.33
C GLY A 16 17.97 -7.49 -15.09
N HIS A 17 17.05 -6.53 -15.24
CA HIS A 17 16.51 -5.72 -14.16
C HIS A 17 15.10 -6.17 -13.79
N HIS A 18 14.78 -6.18 -12.49
CA HIS A 18 13.45 -6.49 -11.97
C HIS A 18 12.70 -5.20 -11.66
N GLY A 19 11.47 -5.06 -12.17
CA GLY A 19 10.49 -4.11 -11.64
C GLY A 19 9.61 -4.83 -10.62
N ASP A 20 9.07 -4.13 -9.63
CA ASP A 20 8.22 -4.75 -8.61
C ASP A 20 7.08 -3.82 -8.21
N THR A 21 5.84 -4.32 -8.27
CA THR A 21 4.66 -3.55 -7.89
C THR A 21 3.48 -4.44 -7.56
N SER A 22 2.67 -4.01 -6.60
CA SER A 22 1.42 -4.67 -6.24
C SER A 22 0.27 -3.69 -6.03
N ARG A 23 -0.97 -4.21 -6.06
CA ARG A 23 -2.18 -3.45 -5.73
C ARG A 23 -3.31 -4.36 -5.26
N THR A 24 -4.09 -3.89 -4.28
CA THR A 24 -5.33 -4.51 -3.84
C THR A 24 -6.53 -4.03 -4.67
N PHE A 25 -7.31 -4.97 -5.20
CA PHE A 25 -8.54 -4.74 -5.96
C PHE A 25 -9.76 -5.20 -5.15
N LEU A 26 -10.82 -4.40 -5.25
CA LEU A 26 -12.12 -4.67 -4.65
C LEU A 26 -13.02 -5.36 -5.66
N ILE A 27 -13.49 -6.58 -5.38
CA ILE A 27 -14.34 -7.36 -6.30
C ILE A 27 -15.69 -7.68 -5.61
N GLY A 28 -16.79 -7.50 -6.35
CA GLY A 28 -18.15 -7.73 -5.87
C GLY A 28 -18.71 -6.53 -5.12
N ASN A 29 -19.26 -6.75 -3.92
CA ASN A 29 -19.81 -5.68 -3.07
C ASN A 29 -19.06 -5.64 -1.73
N PRO A 30 -17.94 -4.89 -1.64
CA PRO A 30 -17.13 -4.85 -0.43
C PRO A 30 -17.89 -4.21 0.73
N SER A 31 -17.54 -4.61 1.95
CA SER A 31 -17.95 -3.92 3.17
C SER A 31 -17.31 -2.52 3.27
N ALA A 32 -17.89 -1.67 4.12
CA ALA A 32 -17.33 -0.35 4.38
C ALA A 32 -15.93 -0.44 5.03
N SER A 33 -15.73 -1.43 5.91
CA SER A 33 -14.43 -1.73 6.52
C SER A 33 -13.40 -2.16 5.48
N ALA A 34 -13.76 -3.03 4.53
CA ALA A 34 -12.86 -3.43 3.44
C ALA A 34 -12.45 -2.25 2.55
N ARG A 35 -13.40 -1.36 2.22
CA ARG A 35 -13.10 -0.10 1.51
C ARG A 35 -12.17 0.82 2.30
N LYS A 36 -12.43 0.99 3.61
CA LYS A 36 -11.59 1.79 4.51
C LYS A 36 -10.17 1.21 4.56
N LEU A 37 -10.04 -0.10 4.75
CA LEU A 37 -8.75 -0.79 4.79
C LEU A 37 -7.92 -0.53 3.53
N VAL A 38 -8.47 -0.83 2.34
CA VAL A 38 -7.74 -0.63 1.08
C VAL A 38 -7.37 0.83 0.85
N LYS A 39 -8.25 1.77 1.24
CA LYS A 39 -7.97 3.21 1.16
C LYS A 39 -6.82 3.61 2.09
N VAL A 40 -6.90 3.26 3.37
CA VAL A 40 -5.90 3.60 4.39
C VAL A 40 -4.54 2.99 4.04
N THR A 41 -4.48 1.72 3.61
CA THR A 41 -3.22 1.10 3.18
C THR A 41 -2.58 1.85 2.00
N LYS A 42 -3.39 2.33 1.04
CA LYS A 42 -2.87 3.13 -0.08
C LYS A 42 -2.35 4.49 0.38
N GLU A 43 -3.04 5.14 1.32
CA GLU A 43 -2.60 6.42 1.89
C GLU A 43 -1.30 6.25 2.69
N CYS A 44 -1.17 5.19 3.51
CA CYS A 44 0.08 4.82 4.17
C CYS A 44 1.24 4.68 3.18
N MET A 45 1.04 3.95 2.07
CA MET A 45 2.07 3.78 1.04
C MET A 45 2.53 5.13 0.47
N MET A 46 1.59 6.03 0.16
CA MET A 46 1.94 7.35 -0.38
C MET A 46 2.68 8.23 0.64
N LEU A 47 2.29 8.18 1.92
CA LEU A 47 2.98 8.89 2.99
C LEU A 47 4.40 8.35 3.19
N GLY A 48 4.57 7.03 3.20
CA GLY A 48 5.90 6.41 3.28
C GLY A 48 6.80 6.81 2.12
N ILE A 49 6.27 6.89 0.89
CA ILE A 49 7.02 7.38 -0.28
C ILE A 49 7.45 8.85 -0.12
N ALA A 50 6.60 9.70 0.47
CA ALA A 50 6.90 11.11 0.66
C ALA A 50 8.09 11.38 1.61
N GLU A 51 8.43 10.43 2.48
CA GLU A 51 9.61 10.52 3.36
C GLU A 51 10.93 10.23 2.64
N ILE A 52 10.90 9.70 1.42
CA ILE A 52 12.10 9.30 0.67
C ILE A 52 12.78 10.54 0.06
N LYS A 53 13.89 10.95 0.68
CA LYS A 53 14.74 12.07 0.21
C LYS A 53 16.18 11.92 0.72
N PRO A 54 17.18 12.54 0.05
CA PRO A 54 18.57 12.54 0.54
C PRO A 54 18.67 13.04 1.98
N GLY A 55 19.38 12.29 2.82
CA GLY A 55 19.58 12.61 4.24
C GLY A 55 18.47 12.15 5.19
N ALA A 56 17.34 11.63 4.69
CA ALA A 56 16.31 10.99 5.52
C ALA A 56 16.75 9.61 6.03
N ARG A 57 16.14 9.13 7.12
CA ARG A 57 16.39 7.79 7.66
C ARG A 57 15.32 6.83 7.16
N VAL A 58 15.71 5.60 6.82
CA VAL A 58 14.76 4.55 6.38
C VAL A 58 13.61 4.35 7.38
N ARG A 59 13.88 4.49 8.69
CA ARG A 59 12.86 4.35 9.74
C ARG A 59 11.75 5.39 9.68
N ASP A 60 12.00 6.53 9.05
CA ASP A 60 11.03 7.63 8.96
C ASP A 60 9.83 7.21 8.09
N ILE A 61 10.06 6.34 7.10
CA ILE A 61 9.02 5.69 6.28
C ILE A 61 8.06 4.89 7.16
N GLY A 62 8.61 4.04 8.04
CA GLY A 62 7.81 3.20 8.94
C GLY A 62 7.05 4.02 9.99
N ALA A 63 7.68 5.08 10.51
CA ALA A 63 7.04 6.00 11.45
C ALA A 63 5.82 6.69 10.84
N ALA A 64 5.95 7.23 9.61
CA ALA A 64 4.85 7.89 8.90
C ALA A 64 3.69 6.92 8.59
N ILE A 65 4.02 5.69 8.18
CA ILE A 65 3.02 4.63 7.93
C ILE A 65 2.26 4.28 9.21
N GLN A 66 2.97 4.07 10.32
CA GLN A 66 2.37 3.63 11.58
C GLN A 66 1.47 4.71 12.19
N GLU A 67 1.92 5.96 12.23
CA GLU A 67 1.14 7.08 12.76
C GLU A 67 -0.20 7.21 12.02
N TYR A 68 -0.20 7.10 10.69
CA TYR A 68 -1.41 7.17 9.90
C TYR A 68 -2.32 5.94 10.09
N ALA A 69 -1.74 4.75 10.11
CA ALA A 69 -2.49 3.50 10.26
C ALA A 69 -3.20 3.42 11.62
N GLU A 70 -2.50 3.75 12.71
CA GLU A 70 -3.06 3.70 14.07
C GLU A 70 -4.13 4.77 14.30
N ALA A 71 -3.98 5.97 13.71
CA ALA A 71 -5.00 7.01 13.76
C ALA A 71 -6.29 6.67 12.97
N ASN A 72 -6.19 5.72 12.04
CA ASN A 72 -7.30 5.28 11.18
C ASN A 72 -7.74 3.84 11.44
N HIS A 73 -7.33 3.22 12.54
CA HIS A 73 -7.79 1.89 12.92
C HIS A 73 -9.31 1.89 13.16
#